data_AF-A0A7S3SD98-F1
#
_entry.id   AF-A0A7S3SD98-F1
#
_cell.length_a   1.000
_cell.length_b   1.000
_cell.length_c   1.000
_cell.angle_alpha   90.00
_cell.angle_beta   90.00
_cell.angle_gamma   90.00
#
_symmetry.space_group_name_H-M   'P 1'
#
loop_
_entity.id
_entity.type
_entity.pdbx_description
1 polymer ?
#
loop_
_entity_poly.entity_id
_entity_poly.type
_entity_poly.pdbx_seq_one_letter_code
_entity_poly.pdbx_strand_id
1 'polypeptide(L)'
;LGVGDCIGVHRFLELNCPLGQAEYTAVESCDILALQRSSMAEALDDDRYEDEMQPYKNGKRVLGGGDILDAFGFPIGGGAKFCPDCIEKSEVFSVCSQQFVAQIPQLVEDIAYWPGEKLYSQGDIGTFMYFIQAGRVRLEVLG
;
A
#
# COMPACT_ATOMS: atom_id res chain seq x y z
N LEU A 1 5.41 6.66 18.84
CA LEU A 1 6.23 6.92 17.64
C LEU A 1 7.57 7.47 18.11
N GLY A 2 8.66 6.95 17.57
CA GLY A 2 10.02 7.34 17.88
C GLY A 2 10.77 7.82 16.64
N VAL A 3 12.09 7.98 16.81
CA VAL A 3 12.99 8.38 15.73
C VAL A 3 12.95 7.33 14.61
N GLY A 4 12.68 7.78 13.38
CA GLY A 4 12.60 6.93 12.18
C GLY A 4 11.17 6.56 11.77
N ASP A 5 10.17 6.76 12.64
CA ASP A 5 8.77 6.53 12.28
C ASP A 5 8.26 7.63 11.34
N CYS A 6 7.32 7.26 10.46
CA CYS A 6 6.64 8.18 9.55
C CYS A 6 5.14 8.24 9.84
N ILE A 7 4.54 9.41 9.63
CA ILE A 7 3.09 9.64 9.81
C ILE A 7 2.47 10.24 8.56
N GLY A 8 1.21 9.89 8.30
CA GLY A 8 0.42 10.50 7.23
C GLY A 8 0.71 10.01 5.81
N VAL A 9 1.43 8.88 5.65
CA VAL A 9 1.83 8.34 4.34
C VAL A 9 0.65 8.15 3.39
N HIS A 10 -0.45 7.54 3.85
CA HIS A 10 -1.62 7.29 2.98
C HIS A 10 -2.22 8.59 2.43
N ARG A 11 -2.31 9.62 3.28
CA ARG A 11 -2.79 10.94 2.87
C ARG A 11 -1.78 11.64 1.98
N PHE A 12 -0.48 11.54 2.29
CA PHE A 12 0.58 12.11 1.47
C PHE A 12 0.53 11.56 0.03
N LEU A 13 0.33 10.25 -0.11
CA LEU A 13 0.19 9.52 -1.38
C LEU A 13 -1.19 9.68 -2.06
N GLU A 14 -2.14 10.39 -1.46
CA GLU A 14 -3.50 10.58 -1.99
C GLU A 14 -4.29 9.28 -2.17
N LEU A 15 -4.02 8.30 -1.30
CA LEU A 15 -4.77 7.05 -1.30
C LEU A 15 -6.20 7.31 -0.83
N ASN A 16 -7.13 6.50 -1.34
CA ASN A 16 -8.54 6.56 -0.95
C ASN A 16 -8.72 5.95 0.46
N CYS A 17 -8.24 6.66 1.48
CA CYS A 17 -8.41 6.31 2.88
C CYS A 17 -9.44 7.24 3.53
N PRO A 18 -10.27 6.75 4.46
CA PRO A 18 -11.14 7.60 5.25
C PRO A 18 -10.32 8.63 6.03
N LEU A 19 -10.95 9.76 6.39
CA LEU A 19 -10.30 10.77 7.22
C LEU A 19 -9.85 10.11 8.54
N GLY A 20 -8.56 10.21 8.84
CA GLY A 20 -8.02 9.70 10.09
C GLY A 20 -8.70 10.36 11.27
N GLN A 21 -9.10 9.56 12.26
CA GLN A 21 -9.64 10.04 13.53
C GLN A 21 -8.55 10.19 14.61
N ALA A 22 -7.29 10.13 14.20
CA ALA A 22 -6.14 10.20 15.09
C ALA A 22 -5.53 11.60 15.09
N GLU A 23 -5.20 12.09 16.29
CA GLU A 23 -4.42 13.29 16.51
C GLU A 23 -3.04 12.91 17.07
N TYR A 24 -1.99 13.56 16.58
CA TYR A 24 -0.62 13.35 17.05
C TYR A 24 -0.17 14.59 17.81
N THR A 25 0.03 14.45 19.12
CA THR A 25 0.54 15.53 19.99
C THR A 25 1.96 15.21 20.42
N ALA A 26 2.87 16.18 20.28
CA ALA A 26 4.23 16.04 20.80
C ALA A 26 4.20 15.96 22.33
N VAL A 27 4.76 14.89 22.90
CA VAL A 27 4.84 14.68 24.35
C VAL A 27 6.07 15.36 24.96
N GLU A 28 7.04 15.72 24.13
CA GLU A 28 8.26 16.44 24.48
C GLU A 28 8.70 17.34 23.30
N SER A 29 9.81 18.07 23.45
CA SER A 29 10.36 18.85 22.33
C SER A 29 10.89 17.93 21.23
N CYS A 30 10.32 18.05 20.03
CA CYS A 30 10.70 17.22 18.88
C CYS A 30 11.30 18.07 17.76
N ASP A 31 12.27 17.48 17.03
CA ASP A 31 12.71 17.94 15.72
C ASP A 31 12.07 17.04 14.65
N ILE A 32 11.36 17.63 13.69
CA ILE A 32 10.54 16.90 12.71
C ILE A 32 10.91 17.32 11.29
N LEU A 33 11.29 16.35 10.47
CA LEU A 33 11.47 16.53 9.03
C LEU A 33 10.12 16.37 8.32
N ALA A 34 9.60 17.47 7.76
CA ALA A 34 8.33 17.48 7.05
C ALA A 34 8.54 17.64 5.54
N LEU A 35 7.97 16.73 4.75
CA LEU A 35 7.95 16.83 3.29
C LEU A 35 6.59 17.34 2.81
N GLN A 36 6.59 18.45 2.06
CA GLN A 36 5.37 18.98 1.46
C GLN A 36 5.01 18.21 0.18
N ARG A 37 3.70 18.01 -0.03
CA ARG A 37 3.21 17.31 -1.22
C ARG A 37 3.53 18.07 -2.51
N SER A 38 3.44 19.40 -2.50
CA SER A 38 3.77 20.25 -3.65
C SER A 38 5.22 20.05 -4.09
N SER A 39 6.17 20.01 -3.14
CA SER A 39 7.58 19.75 -3.45
C SER A 39 7.79 18.37 -4.09
N MET A 40 7.04 17.35 -3.65
CA MET A 40 7.08 16.04 -4.29
C MET A 40 6.44 16.06 -5.68
N ALA A 41 5.34 16.79 -5.87
CA ALA A 41 4.69 16.94 -7.18
C ALA A 41 5.63 17.61 -8.18
N GLU A 42 6.30 18.69 -7.77
CA GLU A 42 7.31 19.37 -8.59
C GLU A 42 8.45 18.42 -8.98
N ALA A 43 8.95 17.60 -8.04
CA ALA A 43 9.98 16.60 -8.34
C ALA A 43 9.51 15.49 -9.28
N LEU A 44 8.21 15.15 -9.28
CA LEU A 44 7.63 14.15 -10.17
C LEU A 44 7.47 14.64 -11.61
N ASP A 45 7.22 15.93 -11.77
CA ASP A 45 7.06 16.60 -13.06
C ASP A 45 8.40 17.06 -13.65
N ASP A 46 9.50 16.90 -12.92
CA ASP A 46 10.83 17.27 -13.34
C ASP A 46 11.51 16.13 -14.10
N ASP A 47 11.77 16.35 -15.39
CA ASP A 47 12.41 15.39 -16.30
C ASP A 47 13.77 14.89 -15.78
N ARG A 48 14.47 15.66 -14.92
CA ARG A 48 15.77 15.27 -14.35
C ARG A 48 15.68 14.05 -13.43
N TYR A 49 14.50 13.76 -12.91
CA TYR A 49 14.26 12.63 -12.00
C TYR A 49 13.30 11.61 -12.62
N GLU A 50 13.02 11.69 -13.91
CA GLU A 50 11.97 10.89 -14.56
C GLU A 50 12.19 9.40 -14.31
N ASP A 51 13.41 8.91 -14.54
CA ASP A 51 13.80 7.51 -14.38
C ASP A 51 13.82 7.09 -12.92
N GLU A 52 14.43 7.88 -12.02
CA GLU A 52 14.52 7.58 -10.60
C GLU A 52 13.17 7.58 -9.89
N MET A 53 12.22 8.38 -10.38
CA MET A 53 10.87 8.51 -9.81
C MET A 53 9.87 7.52 -10.39
N GLN A 54 10.21 6.74 -11.43
CA GLN A 54 9.31 5.71 -11.98
C GLN A 54 8.81 4.71 -10.93
N PRO A 55 9.65 4.18 -10.01
CA PRO A 55 9.18 3.28 -8.96
C PRO A 55 8.13 3.94 -8.07
N TYR A 56 8.32 5.23 -7.72
CA TYR A 56 7.36 5.98 -6.92
C TYR A 56 6.05 6.22 -7.68
N LYS A 57 6.11 6.66 -8.96
CA LYS A 57 4.93 6.87 -9.82
C LYS A 57 4.09 5.60 -9.93
N ASN A 58 4.76 4.47 -10.16
CA ASN A 58 4.12 3.16 -10.22
C ASN A 58 3.53 2.75 -8.87
N GLY A 59 4.28 2.93 -7.77
CA GLY A 59 3.80 2.65 -6.41
C GLY A 59 2.54 3.45 -6.07
N LYS A 60 2.55 4.77 -6.31
CA LYS A 60 1.38 5.66 -6.08
C LYS A 60 0.16 5.20 -6.87
N ARG A 61 0.32 4.92 -8.17
CA ARG A 61 -0.81 4.48 -9.04
C ARG A 61 -1.40 3.16 -8.55
N VAL A 62 -0.53 2.20 -8.22
CA VAL A 62 -0.93 0.88 -7.74
C VAL A 62 -1.68 0.98 -6.42
N LEU A 63 -1.08 1.62 -5.42
CA LEU A 63 -1.71 1.82 -4.11
C LEU A 63 -3.04 2.60 -4.20
N GLY A 64 -3.16 3.48 -5.19
CA GLY A 64 -4.36 4.29 -5.44
C GLY A 64 -5.52 3.56 -6.14
N GLY A 65 -5.42 2.25 -6.43
CA GLY A 65 -6.49 1.54 -7.14
C GLY A 65 -6.29 1.42 -8.66
N GLY A 66 -5.20 1.94 -9.21
CA GLY A 66 -4.95 1.96 -10.65
C GLY A 66 -4.35 0.67 -11.21
N ASP A 67 -4.47 0.50 -12.52
CA ASP A 67 -3.83 -0.61 -13.24
C ASP A 67 -2.31 -0.46 -13.26
N ILE A 68 -1.57 -1.57 -13.25
CA ILE A 68 -0.14 -1.55 -13.61
C ILE A 68 -0.07 -1.47 -15.13
N LEU A 69 0.63 -0.50 -15.69
CA LEU A 69 0.85 -0.34 -17.12
C LEU A 69 2.26 -0.81 -17.49
N ASP A 70 2.43 -1.36 -18.70
CA ASP A 70 3.73 -1.59 -19.31
C ASP A 70 4.37 -0.30 -19.83
N ALA A 71 5.58 -0.44 -20.41
CA ALA A 71 6.32 0.66 -21.02
C ALA A 71 5.58 1.34 -22.20
N PHE A 72 4.51 0.73 -22.70
CA PHE A 72 3.68 1.25 -23.79
C PHE A 72 2.32 1.78 -23.30
N GLY A 73 2.08 1.76 -21.99
CA GLY A 73 0.83 2.24 -21.39
C GLY A 73 -0.31 1.22 -21.39
N PHE A 74 -0.05 -0.06 -21.69
CA PHE A 74 -1.09 -1.10 -21.62
C PHE A 74 -1.16 -1.74 -20.24
N PRO A 75 -2.37 -1.99 -19.71
CA PRO A 75 -2.54 -2.64 -18.41
C PRO A 75 -1.99 -4.07 -18.44
N ILE A 76 -1.05 -4.35 -17.53
CA ILE A 76 -0.55 -5.68 -17.24
C ILE A 76 -1.22 -6.17 -15.95
N GLY A 77 -2.02 -7.23 -16.07
CA GLY A 77 -2.63 -7.93 -14.93
C GLY A 77 -3.92 -7.27 -14.42
N GLY A 78 -4.39 -7.70 -13.25
CA GLY A 78 -5.50 -7.03 -12.56
C GLY A 78 -4.97 -5.83 -11.80
N GLY A 79 -5.50 -4.63 -12.06
CA GLY A 79 -5.27 -3.47 -11.22
C GLY A 79 -5.68 -3.68 -9.78
N ALA A 80 -5.39 -2.69 -8.95
CA ALA A 80 -5.71 -2.76 -7.55
C ALA A 80 -7.23 -2.89 -7.33
N LYS A 81 -7.62 -3.87 -6.50
CA LYS A 81 -9.01 -4.16 -6.15
C LYS A 81 -9.27 -3.61 -4.76
N PHE A 82 -10.48 -3.14 -4.48
CA PHE A 82 -10.86 -2.75 -3.14
C PHE A 82 -10.77 -3.94 -2.18
N CYS A 83 -10.38 -3.71 -0.93
CA CYS A 83 -10.26 -4.79 0.06
C CYS A 83 -11.54 -5.66 0.20
N PRO A 84 -12.77 -5.08 0.21
CA PRO A 84 -14.01 -5.86 0.11
C PRO A 84 -14.04 -6.87 -1.04
N ASP A 85 -13.62 -6.48 -2.26
CA ASP A 85 -13.56 -7.39 -3.41
C ASP A 85 -12.58 -8.55 -3.20
N CYS A 86 -11.45 -8.30 -2.54
CA CYS A 86 -10.44 -9.32 -2.29
C CYS A 86 -10.95 -10.38 -1.30
N ILE A 87 -11.70 -9.93 -0.29
CA ILE A 87 -12.29 -10.80 0.73
C ILE A 87 -13.45 -11.59 0.14
N GLU A 88 -14.38 -10.94 -0.58
CA GLU A 88 -15.55 -11.60 -1.17
C GLU A 88 -15.17 -12.65 -2.22
N LYS A 89 -14.07 -12.44 -2.96
CA LYS A 89 -13.56 -13.39 -3.96
C LYS A 89 -12.68 -14.49 -3.37
N SER A 90 -12.37 -14.44 -2.08
CA SER A 90 -11.52 -15.43 -1.42
C SER A 90 -12.28 -16.73 -1.17
N GLU A 91 -11.70 -17.85 -1.60
CA GLU A 91 -12.26 -19.18 -1.36
C GLU A 91 -12.43 -19.46 0.15
N VAL A 92 -11.55 -18.92 0.99
CA VAL A 92 -11.62 -19.10 2.45
C VAL A 92 -12.91 -18.56 3.05
N PHE A 93 -13.38 -17.42 2.55
CA PHE A 93 -14.56 -16.73 3.08
C PHE A 93 -15.83 -17.02 2.28
N SER A 94 -15.72 -17.77 1.17
CA SER A 94 -16.86 -18.14 0.32
C SER A 94 -17.94 -18.96 1.03
N VAL A 95 -17.57 -19.67 2.11
CA VAL A 95 -18.48 -20.48 2.94
C VAL A 95 -19.08 -19.70 4.12
N CYS A 96 -18.62 -18.48 4.36
CA CYS A 96 -19.09 -17.64 5.45
C CYS A 96 -20.39 -16.88 5.07
N SER A 97 -21.13 -16.41 6.07
CA SER A 97 -22.30 -15.57 5.82
C SER A 97 -21.88 -14.18 5.31
N GLN A 98 -22.70 -13.57 4.45
CA GLN A 98 -22.46 -12.22 3.94
C GLN A 98 -22.33 -11.17 5.05
N GLN A 99 -23.09 -11.34 6.14
CA GLN A 99 -23.01 -10.47 7.31
C GLN A 99 -21.64 -10.55 8.00
N PHE A 100 -21.03 -11.74 8.06
CA PHE A 100 -19.69 -11.92 8.62
C PHE A 100 -18.62 -11.35 7.68
N VAL A 101 -18.71 -11.67 6.39
CA VAL A 101 -17.78 -11.17 5.36
C VAL A 101 -17.72 -9.65 5.35
N ALA A 102 -18.87 -8.97 5.51
CA ALA A 102 -18.95 -7.51 5.58
C ALA A 102 -18.22 -6.88 6.79
N GLN A 103 -17.87 -7.66 7.82
CA GLN A 103 -17.08 -7.18 8.97
C GLN A 103 -15.57 -7.27 8.73
N ILE A 104 -15.12 -8.19 7.88
CA ILE A 104 -13.68 -8.46 7.66
C ILE A 104 -12.91 -7.22 7.17
N PRO A 105 -13.45 -6.35 6.27
CA PRO A 105 -12.77 -5.12 5.88
C PRO A 105 -12.43 -4.18 7.06
N GLN A 106 -13.10 -4.32 8.21
CA GLN A 106 -12.82 -3.52 9.41
C GLN A 106 -11.75 -4.17 10.32
N LEU A 107 -11.41 -5.43 10.07
CA LEU A 107 -10.45 -6.23 10.85
C LEU A 107 -9.08 -6.31 10.17
N VAL A 108 -8.96 -5.84 8.94
CA VAL A 108 -7.71 -5.82 8.17
C VAL A 108 -7.00 -4.48 8.35
N GLU A 109 -5.68 -4.52 8.19
CA GLU A 109 -4.82 -3.35 8.20
C GLU A 109 -4.22 -3.14 6.81
N ASP A 110 -4.19 -1.89 6.36
CA ASP A 110 -3.50 -1.51 5.12
C ASP A 110 -2.00 -1.44 5.38
N ILE A 111 -1.24 -2.39 4.84
CA ILE A 111 0.22 -2.46 4.95
C ILE A 111 0.84 -2.26 3.56
N ALA A 112 1.65 -1.21 3.42
CA ALA A 112 2.39 -0.95 2.19
C ALA A 112 3.75 -1.67 2.20
N TYR A 113 4.07 -2.35 1.11
CA TYR A 113 5.39 -2.94 0.86
C TYR A 113 6.03 -2.28 -0.36
N TRP A 114 7.31 -1.94 -0.24
CA TRP A 114 8.13 -1.37 -1.30
C TRP A 114 8.88 -2.44 -2.11
N PRO A 115 9.29 -2.14 -3.35
CA PRO A 115 10.07 -3.08 -4.15
C PRO A 115 11.32 -3.59 -3.40
N GLY A 116 11.42 -4.92 -3.25
CA GLY A 116 12.52 -5.59 -2.55
C GLY A 116 12.20 -5.98 -1.10
N GLU A 117 11.12 -5.45 -0.51
CA GLU A 117 10.69 -5.87 0.82
C GLU A 117 10.06 -7.27 0.77
N LYS A 118 10.30 -8.06 1.82
CA LYS A 118 9.78 -9.43 1.93
C LYS A 118 8.48 -9.44 2.71
N LEU A 119 7.41 -9.95 2.09
CA LEU A 119 6.13 -10.16 2.76
C LEU A 119 6.18 -11.36 3.71
N TYR A 120 6.92 -12.40 3.33
CA TYR A 120 7.03 -13.67 4.04
C TYR A 120 8.34 -14.36 3.68
N SER A 121 8.95 -15.08 4.63
CA SER A 121 10.06 -16.00 4.37
C SER A 121 9.70 -17.42 4.79
N GLN A 122 10.12 -18.40 3.99
CA GLN A 122 9.88 -19.82 4.29
C GLN A 122 10.51 -20.21 5.64
N GLY A 123 9.69 -20.83 6.49
CA GLY A 123 10.10 -21.27 7.84
C GLY A 123 9.71 -20.29 8.95
N ASP A 124 9.26 -19.09 8.60
CA ASP A 124 8.72 -18.14 9.57
C ASP A 124 7.36 -18.63 10.12
N ILE A 125 7.13 -18.41 11.41
CA ILE A 125 5.82 -18.63 12.02
C ILE A 125 4.92 -17.48 11.59
N GLY A 126 4.06 -17.73 10.60
CA GLY A 126 3.09 -16.74 10.11
C GLY A 126 1.82 -16.70 10.96
N THR A 127 1.42 -15.50 11.38
CA THR A 127 0.12 -15.25 12.04
C THR A 127 -0.84 -14.44 11.17
N PHE A 128 -0.43 -14.05 9.97
CA PHE A 128 -1.17 -13.16 9.07
C PHE A 128 -1.64 -13.88 7.80
N MET A 129 -2.82 -13.50 7.33
CA MET A 129 -3.30 -13.77 5.98
C MET A 129 -3.22 -12.46 5.18
N TYR A 130 -2.67 -12.52 3.97
CA TYR A 130 -2.49 -11.34 3.13
C TYR A 130 -3.48 -11.37 1.96
N PHE A 131 -4.12 -10.22 1.72
CA PHE A 131 -4.83 -9.96 0.47
C PHE A 131 -4.02 -8.97 -0.34
N ILE A 132 -3.66 -9.34 -1.57
CA ILE A 132 -3.01 -8.40 -2.47
C ILE A 132 -4.08 -7.44 -2.99
N GLN A 133 -4.24 -6.32 -2.30
CA GLN A 133 -5.12 -5.23 -2.71
C GLN A 133 -4.60 -4.56 -3.98
N ALA A 134 -3.27 -4.43 -4.09
CA ALA A 134 -2.59 -3.71 -5.15
C ALA A 134 -1.19 -4.29 -5.41
N GLY A 135 -0.77 -4.32 -6.67
CA GLY A 135 0.60 -4.66 -7.04
C GLY A 135 0.81 -6.12 -7.44
N ARG A 136 2.07 -6.55 -7.41
CA ARG A 136 2.46 -7.94 -7.70
C ARG A 136 3.52 -8.39 -6.73
N VAL A 137 3.41 -9.65 -6.32
CA VAL A 137 4.41 -10.33 -5.50
C VAL A 137 5.01 -11.46 -6.31
N ARG A 138 6.31 -11.72 -6.10
CA ARG A 138 6.99 -12.86 -6.68
C ARG A 138 7.12 -13.94 -5.62
N LEU A 139 6.67 -15.15 -5.93
CA LEU A 139 6.96 -16.33 -5.14
C LEU A 139 8.32 -16.89 -5.59
N GLU A 140 9.28 -16.97 -4.66
CA GLU A 140 10.56 -17.65 -4.86
C GLU A 140 10.64 -18.82 -3.88
N VAL A 141 10.85 -20.02 -4.42
CA VAL A 141 11.01 -21.23 -3.60
C VAL A 141 12.49 -21.39 -3.29
N LEU A 142 12.86 -21.30 -2.02
CA LEU A 142 14.22 -21.56 -1.56
C LEU A 142 14.40 -23.08 -1.46
N GLY A 143 15.19 -23.63 -2.38
CA GLY A 143 15.56 -25.05 -2.41
C GLY A 143 16.71 -25.38 -1.46
#